data_AF-A0A3A2ZHG4-F1
#
_entry.id   AF-A0A3A2ZHG4-F1
#
_cell.length_a   1.000
_cell.length_b   1.000
_cell.length_c   1.000
_cell.angle_alpha   90.00
_cell.angle_beta   90.00
_cell.angle_gamma   90.00
#
_symmetry.space_group_name_H-M   'P 1'
#
loop_
_entity.id
_entity.type
_entity.pdbx_description
1 polymer ?
#
loop_
_entity_poly.entity_id
_entity_poly.type
_entity_poly.pdbx_seq_one_letter_code
_entity_poly.pdbx_strand_id
1 'polypeptide(L)' 'MLKLFEEKDAEAVILGTRINNDAATNFGCIVSDSHTKRVLHYVEKPESHISNLINCGVYLFATE' A
#
# COMPACT_ATOMS: atom_id res chain seq x y z
N MET A 1 0.37 11.57 -4.94
CA MET A 1 1.19 10.45 -5.42
C MET A 1 2.46 10.94 -6.08
N LEU A 2 2.41 11.80 -7.11
CA LEU A 2 3.60 12.33 -7.80
C LEU A 2 4.66 12.94 -6.85
N LYS A 3 4.25 13.87 -5.98
CA LYS A 3 5.15 14.44 -4.96
C LYS A 3 5.86 13.38 -4.10
N LEU A 4 5.16 12.31 -3.70
CA LEU A 4 5.75 11.23 -2.90
C LEU A 4 6.74 10.40 -3.73
N PHE A 5 6.43 10.14 -5.00
CA PHE A 5 7.30 9.44 -5.93
C PHE A 5 8.64 10.17 -6.08
N GLU A 6 8.59 11.50 -6.29
CA GLU A 6 9.76 12.36 -6.41
C GLU A 6 10.52 12.51 -5.08
N GLU A 7 9.83 12.83 -3.97
CA GLU A 7 10.48 13.04 -2.66
C GLU A 7 11.15 11.78 -2.09
N LYS A 8 10.68 10.60 -2.49
CA LYS A 8 11.20 9.32 -2.01
C LYS A 8 12.12 8.63 -3.00
N ASP A 9 12.33 9.21 -4.17
CA ASP A 9 13.03 8.56 -5.28
C ASP A 9 12.54 7.11 -5.46
N ALA A 10 11.20 6.97 -5.51
CA ALA A 10 10.55 5.67 -5.44
C ALA A 10 10.47 5.03 -6.84
N GLU A 11 10.72 3.72 -6.93
CA GLU A 11 10.52 2.95 -8.17
C GLU A 11 9.04 2.91 -8.59
N ALA A 12 8.14 2.87 -7.59
CA ALA A 12 6.70 2.87 -7.78
C ALA A 12 5.99 3.39 -6.54
N VAL A 13 4.80 3.96 -6.72
CA VAL A 13 3.90 4.35 -5.63
C VAL A 13 2.57 3.65 -5.78
N ILE A 14 2.11 3.00 -4.71
CA ILE A 14 0.79 2.39 -4.58
C ILE A 14 -0.12 3.29 -3.74
N LEU A 15 -1.36 3.51 -4.19
CA LEU A 15 -2.37 4.19 -3.39
C LEU A 15 -3.02 3.19 -2.45
N GLY A 16 -2.90 3.45 -1.15
CA GLY A 16 -3.62 2.72 -0.12
C GLY A 16 -4.61 3.59 0.64
N THR A 17 -5.66 2.97 1.17
CA THR A 17 -6.60 3.60 2.11
C THR A 17 -6.78 2.74 3.36
N ARG A 18 -7.12 3.37 4.49
CA ARG A 18 -7.43 2.63 5.72
C ARG A 18 -8.90 2.31 5.79
N ILE A 19 -9.22 1.08 6.17
CA ILE A 19 -10.60 0.64 6.41
C ILE A 19 -10.76 0.01 7.80
N ASN A 20 -11.98 -0.39 8.15
CA ASN A 20 -12.24 -1.16 9.37
C ASN A 20 -11.54 -2.52 9.29
N ASN A 21 -10.97 -2.97 10.42
CA ASN A 21 -10.18 -4.20 10.47
C ASN A 21 -10.96 -5.43 10.02
N ASP A 22 -12.26 -5.49 10.33
CA ASP A 22 -13.16 -6.60 9.99
C ASP A 22 -13.36 -6.78 8.48
N ALA A 23 -13.13 -5.73 7.69
CA ALA A 23 -13.26 -5.77 6.24
C ALA A 23 -11.91 -5.94 5.52
N ALA A 24 -10.78 -5.79 6.22
CA ALA A 24 -9.43 -5.79 5.63
C ALA A 24 -9.08 -7.08 4.87
N THR A 25 -9.50 -8.23 5.41
CA THR A 25 -9.24 -9.56 4.83
C THR A 25 -9.93 -9.79 3.48
N ASN A 26 -10.87 -8.92 3.07
CA ASN A 26 -11.52 -8.98 1.76
C ASN A 26 -10.70 -8.33 0.64
N PHE A 27 -9.57 -7.69 0.96
CA PHE A 27 -8.78 -6.89 0.02
C PHE A 27 -7.28 -7.21 0.11
N GLY A 28 -6.50 -6.69 -0.85
CA GLY A 28 -5.05 -6.66 -0.78
C GLY A 28 -4.54 -5.75 0.33
N CYS A 29 -3.98 -6.34 1.38
CA CYS A 29 -3.44 -5.64 2.54
C CYS A 29 -1.98 -5.24 2.33
N ILE A 30 -1.66 -4.01 2.67
CA ILE A 30 -0.33 -3.41 2.58
C ILE A 30 0.22 -3.25 3.99
N VAL A 31 1.35 -3.90 4.28
CA VAL A 31 2.18 -3.59 5.44
C VAL A 31 3.25 -2.60 4.98
N SER A 32 3.30 -1.43 5.62
CA SER A 32 4.29 -0.40 5.33
C SER A 32 5.09 -0.02 6.56
N ASP A 33 6.35 0.35 6.35
CA ASP A 33 7.20 0.88 7.40
C ASP A 33 6.63 2.21 7.92
N SER A 34 6.51 2.34 9.24
CA SER A 34 5.81 3.46 9.87
C SER A 34 6.51 4.81 9.67
N HIS A 35 7.83 4.82 9.48
CA HIS A 35 8.64 6.03 9.35
C HIS A 35 8.84 6.42 7.88
N THR A 36 9.25 5.46 7.05
CA THR A 36 9.63 5.68 5.64
C THR A 36 8.44 5.60 4.69
N LYS A 37 7.35 4.94 5.11
CA LYS A 37 6.18 4.59 4.27
C LYS A 37 6.49 3.63 3.12
N ARG A 38 7.66 2.99 3.13
CA ARG A 38 8.01 1.93 2.18
C ARG A 38 7.09 0.72 2.38
N VAL A 39 6.59 0.14 1.30
CA VAL A 39 5.85 -1.12 1.35
C VAL A 39 6.81 -2.25 1.70
N LEU A 40 6.49 -2.99 2.76
CA LEU A 40 7.25 -4.16 3.23
C LEU A 40 6.61 -5.45 2.74
N HIS A 41 5.29 -5.56 2.87
CA HIS A 41 4.53 -6.72 2.41
C HIS A 41 3.23 -6.31 1.75
N TYR A 42 2.85 -7.05 0.71
CA TYR A 42 1.54 -7.02 0.10
C TYR A 42 0.97 -8.45 0.14
N VAL A 43 -0.23 -8.62 0.70
CA VAL A 43 -0.91 -9.91 0.75
C VAL A 43 -2.33 -9.74 0.24
N GLU A 44 -2.65 -10.43 -0.85
CA GLU A 44 -4.00 -10.45 -1.41
C GLU A 44 -4.91 -11.29 -0.52
N LYS A 45 -5.96 -10.66 0.03
CA LYS A 45 -7.01 -11.31 0.85
C LYS A 45 -6.44 -12.24 1.93
N PRO A 46 -5.71 -11.68 2.92
CA PRO A 46 -5.03 -12.49 3.91
C PRO A 46 -6.02 -13.29 4.78
N GLU A 47 -5.66 -14.52 5.14
CA GLU A 47 -6.48 -15.39 6.00
C GLU A 47 -6.63 -14.84 7.43
N SER A 48 -5.67 -14.04 7.88
CA SER A 48 -5.66 -13.38 9.18
C SER A 48 -5.39 -11.88 9.03
N HIS A 49 -5.77 -11.09 10.03
CA HIS A 49 -5.54 -9.65 10.00
C HIS A 49 -4.04 -9.33 10.11
N ILE A 50 -3.50 -8.62 9.12
CA ILE A 50 -2.10 -8.17 9.10
C ILE A 50 -1.94 -6.65 8.99
N SER A 51 -2.94 -5.97 8.43
CA SER A 51 -2.96 -4.51 8.23
C SER A 51 -4.38 -4.11 7.84
N ASN A 52 -4.75 -2.85 8.11
CA ASN A 52 -5.98 -2.26 7.61
C ASN A 52 -5.77 -1.25 6.47
N LEU A 53 -4.51 -1.07 6.04
CA LEU A 53 -4.17 -0.31 4.85
C LEU A 53 -4.35 -1.23 3.65
N ILE A 54 -5.35 -0.96 2.81
CA ILE A 54 -5.68 -1.77 1.64
C ILE A 54 -5.29 -1.06 0.33
N ASN A 55 -5.02 -1.85 -0.70
CA ASN A 55 -4.72 -1.39 -2.05
C ASN A 55 -5.98 -0.87 -2.77
N CYS A 56 -5.88 0.33 -3.36
CA CYS A 56 -6.96 0.96 -4.14
C CYS A 56 -6.90 0.65 -5.65
N GLY A 57 -5.91 -0.12 -6.11
CA GLY A 57 -5.72 -0.43 -7.54
C GLY A 57 -5.17 0.74 -8.37
N VAL A 58 -4.62 1.77 -7.72
CA VAL A 58 -4.00 2.92 -8.38
C VAL A 58 -2.51 2.91 -8.11
N TYR A 59 -1.72 2.98 -9.17
CA TYR A 59 -0.27 2.91 -9.14
C TYR A 59 0.33 4.03 -9.97
N LEU A 60 1.49 4.50 -9.54
CA LEU A 60 2.31 5.45 -10.28
C LEU A 60 3.68 4.82 -10.53
N PHE A 61 4.07 4.79 -11.80
CA PHE A 61 5.37 4.34 -12.29
C PHE A 61 5.95 5.42 -13.21
N ALA A 62 7.27 5.42 -13.38
CA ALA A 62 7.89 6.12 -14.51
C ALA A 62 7.44 5.47 -15.82
N THR A 63 7.44 6.24 -16.90
CA THR A 63 7.07 5.76 -18.25
C THR A 63 8.26 5.23 -19.04
N GLU A 64 9.47 5.35 -18.49
CA GLU A 64 10.72 4.90 -19.12
C GLU A 64 10.99 3.42 -18.84
#